data_AF-A0A929GNA7-F1
#
_entry.id   AF-A0A929GNA7-F1
#
_cell.length_a   1.000
_cell.length_b   1.000
_cell.length_c   1.000
_cell.angle_alpha   90.00
_cell.angle_beta   90.00
_cell.angle_gamma   90.00
#
_symmetry.space_group_name_H-M   'P 1'
#
loop_
_entity.id
_entity.type
_entity.pdbx_description
1 polymer ?
#
loop_
_entity_poly.entity_id
_entity_poly.type
_entity_poly.pdbx_seq_one_letter_code
_entity_poly.pdbx_strand_id
1 'polypeptide(L)'
;MTKSILRFTLFILTLSLNAQSFSAKILDKSSQIPVPYAAVQTAQYKGVITNEEGVFNIDLENNTVSQITISSLGYKTQVFSIDDIKTSNFIIELEQSVNELNTVYLSNSKPNVDSIIARVVRNLNKNYKTNNVSHKLFYRETAYMDFENLDLEINKASHVKKKQLHDANTNLKNMANDIMSSNFVHFTDFKGNLSITEKDSSKLKVDKATQIINSKKDFSLENIQEKAQNVVLQYLDTTLTYKLKTGLFKIEDSLSLASDEDSKEEKLEFEIKDLKNDALRLLKNTRANPQSLLRKILNPESYSYSLQEVTFYNGIMVYTVRFKPKRAKAKYAGTLHIEDDSYGVLKADYTFSKGKRGSKLNLRLILGVKYIEKIGRGTIIFKKNEDNWYQPRYIKHETGHYFYIHRPLKFIENSFAKNKVLFDFKIEGVARHKEELLFTNTSNITASEFNAIKEMKIIAYQKQRKYDAKVWGSDETLVPTEELKTFDATKN
;
A
#
# COMPACT_ATOMS: atom_id res chain seq x y z
N MET A 1 -25.21 -39.26 -64.28
CA MET A 1 -25.83 -38.35 -63.29
C MET A 1 -24.86 -38.16 -62.15
N THR A 2 -24.51 -36.89 -61.93
CA THR A 2 -23.55 -36.34 -60.99
C THR A 2 -24.14 -36.22 -59.58
N LYS A 3 -23.30 -36.39 -58.55
CA LYS A 3 -23.14 -35.43 -57.42
C LYS A 3 -22.10 -35.97 -56.44
N SER A 4 -20.88 -35.45 -56.56
CA SER A 4 -19.86 -35.50 -55.51
C SER A 4 -20.18 -34.40 -54.50
N ILE A 5 -20.39 -34.76 -53.23
CA ILE A 5 -20.61 -33.82 -52.13
C ILE A 5 -19.25 -33.48 -51.54
N LEU A 6 -18.75 -32.29 -51.87
CA LEU A 6 -17.56 -31.69 -51.31
C LEU A 6 -17.85 -31.26 -49.86
N ARG A 7 -17.27 -31.94 -48.87
CA ARG A 7 -17.31 -31.51 -47.46
C ARG A 7 -16.26 -30.42 -47.23
N PHE A 8 -16.72 -29.20 -47.00
CA PHE A 8 -15.88 -28.07 -46.62
C PHE A 8 -15.66 -28.10 -45.10
N THR A 9 -14.47 -28.50 -44.65
CA THR A 9 -14.10 -28.44 -43.23
C THR A 9 -13.49 -27.07 -42.95
N LEU A 10 -14.26 -26.21 -42.27
CA LEU A 10 -13.81 -24.89 -41.82
C LEU A 10 -12.84 -25.05 -40.65
N PHE A 11 -11.53 -24.97 -40.92
CA PHE A 11 -10.49 -24.96 -39.90
C PHE A 11 -10.40 -23.54 -39.32
N ILE A 12 -11.04 -23.30 -38.17
CA ILE A 12 -10.90 -22.06 -37.42
C ILE A 12 -9.53 -22.09 -36.73
N LEU A 13 -8.53 -21.51 -37.41
CA LEU A 13 -7.21 -21.26 -36.86
C LEU A 13 -7.33 -20.16 -35.80
N THR A 14 -7.48 -20.54 -34.53
CA THR A 14 -7.36 -19.60 -33.42
C THR A 14 -5.88 -19.24 -33.26
N LEU A 15 -5.48 -18.13 -33.89
CA LEU A 15 -4.19 -17.51 -33.63
C LEU A 15 -4.17 -17.08 -32.15
N SER A 16 -3.55 -17.91 -31.33
CA SER A 16 -3.21 -17.55 -29.96
C SER A 16 -2.08 -16.51 -30.03
N LEU A 17 -2.45 -15.23 -30.03
CA LEU A 17 -1.50 -14.14 -29.81
C LEU A 17 -0.97 -14.29 -28.37
N ASN A 18 0.14 -15.00 -28.22
CA ASN A 18 0.88 -15.03 -26.96
C ASN A 18 1.64 -13.71 -26.85
N ALA A 19 1.17 -12.80 -26.00
CA ALA A 19 2.00 -11.71 -25.50
C ALA A 19 3.21 -12.33 -24.78
N GLN A 20 4.43 -12.04 -25.24
CA GLN A 20 5.65 -12.56 -24.63
C GLN A 20 6.10 -11.59 -23.54
N SER A 21 5.79 -11.92 -22.29
CA SER A 21 6.28 -11.18 -21.13
C SER A 21 7.79 -11.39 -20.97
N PHE A 22 8.55 -10.32 -20.86
CA PHE A 22 9.99 -10.32 -20.61
C PHE A 22 10.29 -9.74 -19.24
N SER A 23 10.95 -10.55 -18.40
CA SER A 23 11.32 -10.18 -17.04
C SER A 23 12.82 -10.25 -16.84
N ALA A 24 13.37 -9.26 -16.15
CA ALA A 24 14.80 -9.20 -15.81
C ALA A 24 15.01 -8.47 -14.47
N LYS A 25 16.20 -8.64 -13.90
CA LYS A 25 16.61 -8.05 -12.62
C LYS A 25 17.74 -7.06 -12.80
N ILE A 26 17.65 -5.93 -12.11
CA ILE A 26 18.63 -4.85 -12.14
C ILE A 26 19.39 -4.81 -10.81
N LEU A 27 20.72 -4.86 -10.90
CA LEU A 27 21.64 -4.83 -9.77
C LEU A 27 22.63 -3.65 -9.92
N ASP A 28 23.09 -3.12 -8.80
CA ASP A 28 24.25 -2.24 -8.77
C ASP A 28 25.52 -3.05 -9.11
N LYS A 29 26.29 -2.61 -10.09
CA LYS A 29 27.46 -3.34 -10.58
C LYS A 29 28.51 -3.61 -9.51
N SER A 30 28.69 -2.69 -8.55
CA SER A 30 29.75 -2.82 -7.52
C SER A 30 29.33 -3.64 -6.31
N SER A 31 28.11 -3.41 -5.81
CA SER A 31 27.60 -3.94 -4.55
C SER A 31 26.70 -5.15 -4.74
N GLN A 32 26.23 -5.39 -5.97
CA GLN A 32 25.30 -6.46 -6.33
C GLN A 32 23.95 -6.38 -5.59
N ILE A 33 23.65 -5.21 -5.01
CA ILE A 33 22.37 -4.92 -4.37
C ILE A 33 21.34 -4.57 -5.47
N PRO A 34 20.09 -5.05 -5.37
CA PRO A 34 19.07 -4.69 -6.34
C PRO A 34 18.82 -3.18 -6.43
N VAL A 35 18.54 -2.69 -7.64
CA VAL A 35 18.20 -1.28 -7.88
C VAL A 35 16.68 -1.12 -7.94
N PRO A 36 16.03 -0.65 -6.86
CA PRO A 36 14.59 -0.55 -6.81
C PRO A 36 14.09 0.69 -7.56
N TYR A 37 12.89 0.58 -8.12
CA TYR A 37 12.17 1.68 -8.76
C TYR A 37 12.92 2.38 -9.89
N ALA A 38 13.83 1.68 -10.55
CA ALA A 38 14.47 2.13 -11.78
C ALA A 38 13.43 2.20 -12.89
N ALA A 39 13.49 3.25 -13.72
CA ALA A 39 12.64 3.38 -14.89
C ALA A 39 13.22 2.54 -16.03
N VAL A 40 12.39 1.67 -16.60
CA VAL A 40 12.72 0.83 -17.75
C VAL A 40 11.87 1.30 -18.92
N GLN A 41 12.48 2.07 -19.81
CA GLN A 41 11.80 2.73 -20.92
C GLN A 41 11.90 1.88 -22.19
N THR A 42 10.76 1.66 -22.83
CA THR A 42 10.64 0.98 -24.13
C THR A 42 10.43 1.96 -25.28
N ALA A 43 9.91 3.16 -24.99
CA ALA A 43 9.80 4.27 -25.92
C ALA A 43 9.68 5.60 -25.16
N GLN A 44 9.58 6.72 -25.88
CA GLN A 44 9.35 8.02 -25.25
C GLN A 44 8.06 7.99 -24.42
N TYR A 45 8.18 8.38 -23.14
CA TYR A 45 7.13 8.34 -22.13
C TYR A 45 6.50 6.96 -21.83
N LYS A 46 6.93 5.87 -22.46
CA LYS A 46 6.44 4.51 -22.27
C LYS A 46 7.46 3.63 -21.54
N GLY A 47 6.99 2.78 -20.64
CA GLY A 47 7.85 1.85 -19.92
C GLY A 47 7.30 1.50 -18.54
N VAL A 48 8.07 0.72 -17.80
CA VAL A 48 7.71 0.22 -16.47
C VAL A 48 8.70 0.69 -15.42
N ILE A 49 8.50 0.27 -14.16
CA ILE A 49 9.48 0.44 -13.10
C ILE A 49 9.87 -0.91 -12.50
N THR A 50 11.06 -1.01 -11.93
CA THR A 50 11.41 -2.17 -11.09
C THR A 50 10.67 -2.13 -9.75
N ASN A 51 10.38 -3.30 -9.18
CA ASN A 51 9.92 -3.42 -7.79
C ASN A 51 11.08 -3.20 -6.80
N GLU A 52 10.83 -3.41 -5.51
CA GLU A 52 11.85 -3.25 -4.46
C GLU A 52 13.00 -4.26 -4.52
N GLU A 53 12.83 -5.35 -5.27
CA GLU A 53 13.83 -6.41 -5.51
C GLU A 53 14.59 -6.19 -6.82
N GLY A 54 14.41 -5.04 -7.48
CA GLY A 54 15.05 -4.69 -8.74
C GLY A 54 14.50 -5.44 -9.95
N VAL A 55 13.37 -6.12 -9.84
CA VAL A 55 12.76 -6.90 -10.92
C VAL A 55 11.74 -6.06 -11.67
N PHE A 56 11.76 -6.13 -13.00
CA PHE A 56 10.71 -5.56 -13.86
C PHE A 56 10.13 -6.62 -14.79
N ASN A 57 8.96 -6.31 -15.37
CA ASN A 57 8.32 -7.10 -16.41
C ASN A 57 7.76 -6.16 -17.49
N ILE A 58 8.01 -6.45 -18.76
CA ILE A 58 7.48 -5.71 -19.92
C ILE A 58 6.88 -6.68 -20.92
N ASP A 59 5.89 -6.21 -21.68
CA ASP A 59 5.41 -6.92 -22.86
C ASP A 59 6.28 -6.53 -24.07
N LEU A 60 6.86 -7.53 -24.75
CA LEU A 60 7.62 -7.32 -25.98
C LEU A 60 6.64 -7.28 -27.16
N GLU A 61 5.87 -6.19 -27.25
CA GLU A 61 4.80 -5.95 -28.24
C GLU A 61 5.13 -6.49 -29.64
N ASN A 62 4.75 -7.74 -29.92
CA ASN A 62 5.05 -8.44 -31.17
C ASN A 62 6.51 -8.28 -31.67
N ASN A 63 7.50 -8.35 -30.77
CA ASN A 63 8.93 -8.18 -31.08
C ASN A 63 9.35 -6.78 -31.60
N THR A 64 8.54 -5.75 -31.41
CA THR A 64 8.90 -4.37 -31.82
C THR A 64 9.90 -3.70 -30.88
N VAL A 65 9.99 -4.17 -29.63
CA VAL A 65 10.94 -3.67 -28.63
C VAL A 65 12.24 -4.48 -28.73
N SER A 66 13.26 -3.93 -29.38
CA SER A 66 14.60 -4.54 -29.50
C SER A 66 15.58 -4.04 -28.44
N GLN A 67 15.34 -2.85 -27.89
CA GLN A 67 16.19 -2.20 -26.90
C GLN A 67 15.35 -1.54 -25.81
N ILE A 68 15.94 -1.43 -24.63
CA ILE A 68 15.37 -0.73 -23.49
C ILE A 68 16.40 0.25 -22.92
N THR A 69 15.92 1.41 -22.48
CA THR A 69 16.74 2.39 -21.76
C THR A 69 16.43 2.29 -20.28
N ILE A 70 17.46 2.13 -19.46
CA ILE A 70 17.33 2.02 -18.02
C ILE A 70 17.90 3.27 -17.38
N SER A 71 17.11 3.89 -16.51
CA SER A 71 17.51 5.08 -15.76
C SER A 71 17.08 4.97 -14.30
N SER A 72 17.98 5.35 -13.38
CA SER A 72 17.72 5.38 -11.94
C SER A 72 18.52 6.51 -11.32
N LEU A 73 17.95 7.19 -10.32
CA LEU A 73 18.65 8.27 -9.64
C LEU A 73 19.89 7.73 -8.92
N GLY A 74 21.05 8.33 -9.19
CA GLY A 74 22.36 7.87 -8.70
C GLY A 74 23.10 6.89 -9.64
N TYR A 75 22.52 6.56 -10.79
CA TYR A 75 23.11 5.64 -11.78
C TYR A 75 23.20 6.28 -13.16
N LYS A 76 24.15 5.81 -13.96
CA LYS A 76 24.26 6.19 -15.38
C LYS A 76 23.07 5.65 -16.15
N THR A 77 22.47 6.47 -17.01
CA THR A 77 21.48 5.98 -17.98
C THR A 77 22.18 5.08 -18.99
N GLN A 78 21.72 3.84 -19.13
CA GLN A 78 22.32 2.84 -20.00
C GLN A 78 21.24 2.22 -20.92
N VAL A 79 21.63 1.89 -22.15
CA VAL A 79 20.76 1.25 -23.14
C VAL A 79 21.22 -0.20 -23.31
N PHE A 80 20.28 -1.13 -23.31
CA PHE A 80 20.53 -2.56 -23.45
C PHE A 80 19.66 -3.14 -24.55
N SER A 81 20.20 -4.04 -25.36
CA SER A 81 19.37 -4.85 -26.26
C SER A 81 18.71 -5.99 -25.50
N ILE A 82 17.53 -6.41 -25.94
CA ILE A 82 16.80 -7.53 -25.33
C ILE A 82 17.63 -8.82 -25.41
N ASP A 83 18.39 -9.03 -26.48
CA ASP A 83 19.19 -10.25 -26.68
C ASP A 83 20.45 -10.28 -25.80
N ASP A 84 21.09 -9.13 -25.55
CA ASP A 84 22.21 -9.03 -24.60
C ASP A 84 21.75 -9.42 -23.18
N ILE A 85 20.55 -8.98 -22.79
CA ILE A 85 19.99 -9.29 -21.48
C ILE A 85 19.66 -10.79 -21.37
N LYS A 86 19.10 -11.41 -22.42
CA LYS A 86 18.88 -12.87 -22.45
C LYS A 86 20.19 -13.64 -22.30
N THR A 87 21.23 -13.21 -23.02
CA THR A 87 22.57 -13.83 -22.96
C THR A 87 23.22 -13.65 -21.58
N SER A 88 22.88 -12.57 -20.88
CA SER A 88 23.32 -12.27 -19.51
C SER A 88 22.42 -12.88 -18.43
N ASN A 89 21.70 -13.96 -18.74
CA ASN A 89 20.78 -14.65 -17.83
C ASN A 89 19.75 -13.73 -17.16
N PHE A 90 19.25 -12.73 -17.91
CA PHE A 90 18.25 -11.77 -17.45
C PHE A 90 18.70 -10.89 -16.27
N ILE A 91 20.01 -10.69 -16.12
CA ILE A 91 20.61 -9.77 -15.16
C ILE A 91 21.18 -8.55 -15.88
N ILE A 92 20.90 -7.37 -15.31
CA ILE A 92 21.39 -6.08 -15.79
C ILE A 92 22.15 -5.41 -14.66
N GLU A 93 23.39 -5.02 -14.92
CA GLU A 93 24.24 -4.32 -13.96
C GLU A 93 24.36 -2.84 -14.32
N LEU A 94 23.95 -1.97 -13.40
CA LEU A 94 24.05 -0.53 -13.56
C LEU A 94 25.29 0.05 -12.88
N GLU A 95 25.92 0.99 -13.57
CA GLU A 95 27.03 1.76 -13.03
C GLU A 95 26.53 2.99 -12.28
N GLN A 96 27.10 3.26 -11.10
CA GLN A 96 26.81 4.49 -10.37
C GLN A 96 27.28 5.73 -11.14
N SER A 97 26.51 6.80 -11.03
CA SER A 97 26.92 8.11 -11.55
C SER A 97 28.03 8.69 -10.67
N VAL A 98 29.03 9.30 -11.29
CA VAL A 98 30.13 9.96 -10.57
C VAL A 98 29.63 11.29 -9.99
N ASN A 99 30.04 11.62 -8.77
CA ASN A 99 29.73 12.90 -8.15
C ASN A 99 30.53 14.03 -8.82
N GLU A 100 29.84 15.01 -9.37
CA GLU A 100 30.42 16.06 -10.19
C GLU A 100 30.42 17.45 -9.51
N LEU A 101 30.28 17.49 -8.18
CA LEU A 101 30.28 18.74 -7.40
C LEU A 101 31.45 19.67 -7.74
N ASN A 102 32.66 19.14 -7.97
CA ASN A 102 33.86 19.93 -8.26
C ASN A 102 34.02 20.26 -9.76
N THR A 103 33.44 19.47 -10.66
CA THR A 103 33.59 19.63 -12.11
C THR A 103 32.57 20.58 -12.71
N VAL A 104 31.33 20.55 -12.20
CA VAL A 104 30.21 21.37 -12.70
C VAL A 104 30.31 22.83 -12.24
N TYR A 105 30.79 23.06 -11.02
CA TYR A 105 30.91 24.41 -10.47
C TYR A 105 32.37 24.85 -10.54
N LEU A 106 32.73 25.47 -11.66
CA LEU A 106 34.01 26.18 -11.85
C LEU A 106 34.12 27.45 -10.98
N SER A 107 33.02 27.87 -10.34
CA SER A 107 33.00 29.00 -9.42
C SER A 107 33.44 28.58 -8.01
N ASN A 108 34.13 29.48 -7.30
CA ASN A 108 34.70 29.23 -5.97
C ASN A 108 33.69 28.97 -4.83
N SER A 109 32.40 28.70 -5.12
CA SER A 109 31.38 28.45 -4.09
C SER A 109 30.41 27.35 -4.48
N LYS A 110 30.31 26.32 -3.62
CA LYS A 110 29.31 25.25 -3.72
C LYS A 110 27.87 25.82 -3.75
N PRO A 111 26.92 25.15 -4.43
CA PRO A 111 25.52 25.57 -4.44
C PRO A 111 24.96 25.71 -3.03
N ASN A 112 24.28 26.83 -2.77
CA ASN A 112 23.64 27.06 -1.48
C ASN A 112 22.35 26.24 -1.38
N VAL A 113 22.33 25.26 -0.48
CA VAL A 113 21.18 24.36 -0.28
C VAL A 113 19.91 25.07 0.18
N ASP A 114 20.01 26.13 0.97
CA ASP A 114 18.85 26.90 1.43
C ASP A 114 18.21 27.66 0.25
N SER A 115 19.03 28.17 -0.68
CA SER A 115 18.54 28.78 -1.93
C SER A 115 17.83 27.74 -2.81
N ILE A 116 18.39 26.53 -2.95
CA ILE A 116 17.75 25.43 -3.70
C ILE A 116 16.37 25.13 -3.11
N ILE A 117 16.28 24.90 -1.80
CA ILE A 117 15.01 24.58 -1.14
C ILE A 117 14.02 25.74 -1.23
N ALA A 118 14.46 26.99 -1.09
CA ALA A 118 13.59 28.15 -1.25
C ALA A 118 12.98 28.22 -2.66
N ARG A 119 13.75 27.87 -3.70
CA ARG A 119 13.26 27.80 -5.08
C ARG A 119 12.31 26.63 -5.31
N VAL A 120 12.57 25.46 -4.72
CA VAL A 120 11.63 24.32 -4.73
C VAL A 120 10.27 24.75 -4.14
N VAL A 121 10.28 25.39 -2.96
CA VAL A 121 9.05 25.83 -2.30
C VAL A 121 8.32 26.89 -3.12
N ARG A 122 9.05 27.83 -3.74
CA ARG A 122 8.48 28.88 -4.61
C ARG A 122 7.83 28.29 -5.86
N ASN A 123 8.45 27.27 -6.46
CA ASN A 123 7.99 26.67 -7.71
C ASN A 123 6.99 25.52 -7.50
N LEU A 124 6.66 25.13 -6.26
CA LEU A 124 5.86 23.95 -5.97
C LEU A 124 4.50 23.95 -6.70
N ASN A 125 3.75 25.05 -6.66
CA ASN A 125 2.44 25.11 -7.33
C ASN A 125 2.54 25.13 -8.87
N LYS A 126 3.67 25.61 -9.41
CA LYS A 126 3.96 25.58 -10.85
C LYS A 126 4.35 24.17 -11.30
N ASN A 127 5.15 23.49 -10.49
CA ASN A 127 5.72 22.19 -10.80
C ASN A 127 4.72 21.04 -10.58
N TYR A 128 3.74 21.18 -9.68
CA TYR A 128 2.79 20.11 -9.35
C TYR A 128 1.35 20.55 -9.55
N LYS A 129 0.72 20.07 -10.63
CA LYS A 129 -0.72 20.23 -10.86
C LYS A 129 -1.48 19.13 -10.11
N THR A 130 -2.50 19.51 -9.35
CA THR A 130 -3.26 18.58 -8.50
C THR A 130 -4.75 18.50 -8.81
N ASN A 131 -5.22 19.34 -9.73
CA ASN A 131 -6.64 19.55 -9.98
C ASN A 131 -6.99 19.29 -11.45
N ASN A 132 -8.21 18.84 -11.68
CA ASN A 132 -8.75 18.54 -13.01
C ASN A 132 -7.88 17.51 -13.74
N VAL A 133 -7.50 16.46 -13.00
CA VAL A 133 -6.67 15.35 -13.50
C VAL A 133 -7.37 14.02 -13.25
N SER A 134 -7.18 13.08 -14.16
CA SER A 134 -7.56 11.68 -14.04
C SER A 134 -6.31 10.82 -14.07
N HIS A 135 -6.16 9.98 -13.06
CA HIS A 135 -5.03 9.09 -12.87
C HIS A 135 -5.43 7.65 -13.14
N LYS A 136 -4.83 7.02 -14.16
CA LYS A 136 -4.81 5.56 -14.27
C LYS A 136 -3.81 5.03 -13.27
N LEU A 137 -4.27 4.19 -12.34
CA LEU A 137 -3.45 3.69 -11.25
C LEU A 137 -3.60 2.18 -11.04
N PHE A 138 -2.54 1.62 -10.48
CA PHE A 138 -2.52 0.31 -9.85
C PHE A 138 -2.14 0.51 -8.38
N TYR A 139 -2.93 -0.04 -7.47
CA TYR A 139 -2.72 -0.01 -6.03
C TYR A 139 -2.40 -1.42 -5.53
N ARG A 140 -1.45 -1.52 -4.61
CA ARG A 140 -1.15 -2.73 -3.85
C ARG A 140 -1.03 -2.39 -2.37
N GLU A 141 -1.75 -3.14 -1.54
CA GLU A 141 -1.52 -3.20 -0.11
C GLU A 141 -0.90 -4.55 0.25
N THR A 142 0.05 -4.53 1.19
CA THR A 142 0.43 -5.69 1.98
C THR A 142 0.31 -5.37 3.46
N ALA A 143 -0.62 -6.06 4.13
CA ALA A 143 -0.87 -5.94 5.55
C ALA A 143 -0.30 -7.16 6.28
N TYR A 144 0.34 -6.92 7.41
CA TYR A 144 0.92 -7.93 8.29
C TYR A 144 0.37 -7.73 9.69
N MET A 145 0.06 -8.83 10.38
CA MET A 145 -0.33 -8.82 11.78
C MET A 145 0.38 -9.95 12.52
N ASP A 146 1.04 -9.60 13.61
CA ASP A 146 1.70 -10.53 14.51
C ASP A 146 1.25 -10.25 15.95
N PHE A 147 0.74 -11.28 16.61
CA PHE A 147 0.18 -11.18 17.96
C PHE A 147 1.22 -11.65 18.98
N GLU A 148 1.69 -10.71 19.81
CA GLU A 148 2.54 -11.01 20.97
C GLU A 148 1.73 -11.67 22.11
N ASN A 149 0.45 -11.32 22.23
CA ASN A 149 -0.47 -11.90 23.20
C ASN A 149 -1.90 -11.84 22.67
N LEU A 150 -2.58 -12.97 22.62
CA LEU A 150 -4.01 -13.06 22.43
C LEU A 150 -4.57 -13.96 23.52
N ASP A 151 -5.33 -13.39 24.44
CA ASP A 151 -5.96 -14.07 25.55
C ASP A 151 -7.45 -13.77 25.55
N LEU A 152 -8.25 -14.82 25.55
CA LEU A 152 -9.71 -14.78 25.45
C LEU A 152 -10.26 -15.70 26.54
N GLU A 153 -10.96 -15.15 27.52
CA GLU A 153 -11.43 -15.92 28.67
C GLU A 153 -12.84 -15.53 29.09
N ILE A 154 -13.71 -16.51 29.30
CA ILE A 154 -14.97 -16.33 30.02
C ILE A 154 -14.69 -16.55 31.51
N ASN A 155 -14.51 -15.45 32.23
CA ASN A 155 -14.24 -15.44 33.67
C ASN A 155 -15.41 -15.96 34.51
N LYS A 156 -16.64 -15.70 34.06
CA LYS A 156 -17.85 -16.10 34.78
C LYS A 156 -19.03 -16.21 33.84
N ALA A 157 -19.86 -17.22 34.04
CA ALA A 157 -21.21 -17.31 33.50
C ALA A 157 -22.13 -17.91 34.58
N SER A 158 -23.00 -17.08 35.19
CA SER A 158 -23.73 -17.45 36.41
C SER A 158 -24.68 -18.65 36.27
N HIS A 159 -25.13 -18.96 35.05
CA HIS A 159 -26.12 -20.01 34.76
C HIS A 159 -25.48 -21.22 34.06
N VAL A 160 -24.16 -21.26 33.93
CA VAL A 160 -23.40 -22.29 33.19
C VAL A 160 -22.62 -23.17 34.16
N LYS A 161 -22.59 -24.48 33.91
CA LYS A 161 -21.83 -25.41 34.76
C LYS A 161 -20.32 -25.15 34.60
N LYS A 162 -19.56 -25.29 35.70
CA LYS A 162 -18.10 -25.09 35.72
C LYS A 162 -17.36 -25.89 34.64
N LYS A 163 -17.79 -27.12 34.35
CA LYS A 163 -17.21 -27.96 33.29
C LYS A 163 -17.39 -27.33 31.90
N GLN A 164 -18.59 -26.87 31.57
CA GLN A 164 -18.86 -26.23 30.27
C GLN A 164 -18.05 -24.95 30.10
N LEU A 165 -17.85 -24.18 31.19
CA LEU A 165 -16.98 -23.00 31.18
C LEU A 165 -15.51 -23.36 30.93
N HIS A 166 -15.03 -24.46 31.52
CA HIS A 166 -13.67 -24.95 31.29
C HIS A 166 -13.45 -25.40 29.84
N ASP A 167 -14.41 -26.15 29.28
CA ASP A 167 -14.38 -26.59 27.89
C ASP A 167 -14.39 -25.38 26.93
N ALA A 168 -15.19 -24.35 27.23
CA ALA A 168 -15.23 -23.08 26.49
C ALA A 168 -13.88 -22.37 26.45
N ASN A 169 -13.28 -22.17 27.63
CA ASN A 169 -11.98 -21.49 27.75
C ASN A 169 -10.86 -22.31 27.12
N THR A 170 -10.97 -23.64 27.11
CA THR A 170 -10.03 -24.50 26.37
C THR A 170 -10.14 -24.26 24.86
N ASN A 171 -11.35 -24.16 24.31
CA ASN A 171 -11.57 -23.85 22.91
C ASN A 171 -11.07 -22.45 22.52
N LEU A 172 -11.35 -21.44 23.36
CA LEU A 172 -10.86 -20.07 23.16
C LEU A 172 -9.34 -20.01 23.18
N LYS A 173 -8.69 -20.73 24.11
CA LYS A 173 -7.23 -20.81 24.18
C LYS A 173 -6.63 -21.50 22.96
N ASN A 174 -7.22 -22.60 22.49
CA ASN A 174 -6.76 -23.28 21.27
C ASN A 174 -6.90 -22.36 20.05
N MET A 175 -8.03 -21.66 19.92
CA MET A 175 -8.23 -20.68 18.85
C MET A 175 -7.20 -19.55 18.94
N ALA A 176 -6.94 -19.00 20.12
CA ALA A 176 -5.96 -17.94 20.31
C ALA A 176 -4.55 -18.43 19.95
N ASN A 177 -4.16 -19.64 20.35
CA ASN A 177 -2.89 -20.25 19.97
C ASN A 177 -2.77 -20.45 18.45
N ASP A 178 -3.82 -20.93 17.80
CA ASP A 178 -3.85 -21.08 16.34
C ASP A 178 -3.63 -19.72 15.65
N ILE A 179 -4.28 -18.66 16.13
CA ILE A 179 -4.13 -17.28 15.62
C ILE A 179 -2.70 -16.77 15.85
N MET A 180 -2.18 -16.87 17.07
CA MET A 180 -0.83 -16.42 17.40
C MET A 180 0.25 -17.18 16.62
N SER A 181 -0.02 -18.45 16.27
CA SER A 181 0.88 -19.23 15.41
C SER A 181 0.75 -18.90 13.92
N SER A 182 -0.32 -18.22 13.51
CA SER A 182 -0.54 -17.81 12.13
C SER A 182 0.07 -16.43 11.89
N ASN A 183 1.13 -16.37 11.07
CA ASN A 183 1.68 -15.10 10.61
C ASN A 183 0.70 -14.51 9.58
N PHE A 184 -0.21 -13.65 10.02
CA PHE A 184 -1.22 -13.07 9.14
C PHE A 184 -0.58 -12.11 8.15
N VAL A 185 -0.85 -12.35 6.88
CA VAL A 185 -0.45 -11.56 5.73
C VAL A 185 -1.62 -11.49 4.76
N HIS A 186 -1.90 -10.28 4.31
CA HIS A 186 -2.99 -9.99 3.42
C HIS A 186 -2.50 -9.09 2.30
N PHE A 187 -2.83 -9.45 1.06
CA PHE A 187 -2.56 -8.68 -0.14
C PHE A 187 -3.88 -8.24 -0.77
N THR A 188 -4.00 -6.95 -1.04
CA THR A 188 -5.09 -6.39 -1.84
C THR A 188 -4.50 -5.63 -3.00
N ASP A 189 -4.93 -5.96 -4.21
CA ASP A 189 -4.57 -5.25 -5.41
C ASP A 189 -5.83 -4.69 -6.07
N PHE A 190 -5.76 -3.48 -6.61
CA PHE A 190 -6.77 -3.00 -7.53
C PHE A 190 -6.21 -2.08 -8.59
N LYS A 191 -6.90 -2.00 -9.73
CA LYS A 191 -6.61 -1.03 -10.78
C LYS A 191 -7.84 -0.20 -11.10
N GLY A 192 -7.61 1.05 -11.49
CA GLY A 192 -8.71 1.94 -11.85
C GLY A 192 -8.29 3.34 -12.25
N ASN A 193 -9.30 4.22 -12.29
CA ASN A 193 -9.16 5.61 -12.68
C ASN A 193 -9.63 6.49 -11.53
N LEU A 194 -8.70 7.25 -10.95
CA LEU A 194 -8.98 8.22 -9.89
C LEU A 194 -9.01 9.64 -10.49
N SER A 195 -10.21 10.21 -10.55
CA SER A 195 -10.43 11.56 -11.09
C SER A 195 -10.59 12.57 -9.95
N ILE A 196 -9.96 13.74 -10.08
CA ILE A 196 -9.92 14.80 -9.07
C ILE A 196 -10.21 16.15 -9.71
N THR A 197 -10.98 16.99 -9.02
CA THR A 197 -11.35 18.36 -9.46
C THR A 197 -10.90 19.41 -8.45
N GLU A 198 -11.01 20.68 -8.81
CA GLU A 198 -10.59 21.84 -8.00
C GLU A 198 -11.24 21.97 -6.63
N LYS A 199 -12.44 21.41 -6.41
CA LYS A 199 -13.13 21.44 -5.09
C LYS A 199 -12.73 20.29 -4.18
N ASP A 200 -11.58 19.65 -4.44
CA ASP A 200 -11.16 18.38 -3.83
C ASP A 200 -12.17 17.23 -3.97
N SER A 201 -13.18 17.39 -4.83
CA SER A 201 -14.11 16.32 -5.17
C SER A 201 -13.38 15.29 -6.05
N SER A 202 -13.63 14.02 -5.73
CA SER A 202 -12.96 12.89 -6.36
C SER A 202 -13.88 11.70 -6.57
N LYS A 203 -13.66 11.00 -7.67
CA LYS A 203 -14.37 9.78 -8.05
C LYS A 203 -13.36 8.71 -8.44
N LEU A 204 -13.58 7.48 -7.99
CA LEU A 204 -12.80 6.31 -8.34
C LEU A 204 -13.67 5.35 -9.15
N LYS A 205 -13.22 5.03 -10.37
CA LYS A 205 -13.73 3.91 -11.14
C LYS A 205 -12.75 2.75 -11.01
N VAL A 206 -13.12 1.70 -10.30
CA VAL A 206 -12.32 0.48 -10.20
C VAL A 206 -12.69 -0.45 -11.35
N ASP A 207 -11.67 -0.92 -12.06
CA ASP A 207 -11.85 -1.85 -13.19
C ASP A 207 -11.68 -3.31 -12.73
N LYS A 208 -10.82 -3.55 -11.74
CA LYS A 208 -10.56 -4.90 -11.19
C LYS A 208 -9.93 -4.80 -9.79
N ALA A 209 -10.28 -5.74 -8.92
CA ALA A 209 -9.66 -5.93 -7.61
C ALA A 209 -9.43 -7.42 -7.31
N THR A 210 -8.36 -7.73 -6.58
CA THR A 210 -8.05 -9.08 -6.11
C THR A 210 -7.64 -9.06 -4.65
N GLN A 211 -7.79 -10.22 -3.99
CA GLN A 211 -7.39 -10.40 -2.61
C GLN A 211 -6.73 -11.75 -2.41
N ILE A 212 -5.60 -11.79 -1.70
CA ILE A 212 -4.97 -13.00 -1.20
C ILE A 212 -4.79 -12.85 0.30
N ILE A 213 -5.28 -13.81 1.09
CA ILE A 213 -5.25 -13.73 2.55
C ILE A 213 -4.85 -15.09 3.13
N ASN A 214 -3.83 -15.15 3.97
CA ASN A 214 -3.56 -16.35 4.78
C ASN A 214 -4.18 -16.22 6.16
N SER A 215 -5.08 -17.13 6.43
CA SER A 215 -5.31 -17.70 7.75
C SER A 215 -6.39 -18.75 7.54
N LYS A 216 -6.27 -19.88 8.22
CA LYS A 216 -7.16 -21.04 8.06
C LYS A 216 -8.66 -20.70 8.21
N LYS A 217 -9.00 -19.49 8.71
CA LYS A 217 -10.37 -18.94 8.82
C LYS A 217 -10.50 -17.42 8.65
N ASP A 218 -9.53 -16.68 8.08
CA ASP A 218 -9.47 -15.20 8.14
C ASP A 218 -9.45 -14.64 9.59
N PHE A 219 -8.27 -14.31 10.09
CA PHE A 219 -8.03 -13.76 11.43
C PHE A 219 -7.68 -12.26 11.40
N SER A 220 -8.31 -11.51 10.50
CA SER A 220 -8.40 -10.06 10.65
C SER A 220 -8.93 -9.66 12.03
N LEU A 221 -8.64 -8.45 12.50
CA LEU A 221 -9.08 -7.98 13.82
C LEU A 221 -10.61 -8.00 13.94
N GLU A 222 -11.30 -7.62 12.85
CA GLU A 222 -12.74 -7.67 12.70
C GLU A 222 -13.28 -9.10 12.88
N ASN A 223 -12.68 -10.08 12.21
CA ASN A 223 -13.10 -11.47 12.34
C ASN A 223 -12.74 -12.09 13.69
N ILE A 224 -11.64 -11.65 14.33
CA ILE A 224 -11.31 -12.04 15.70
C ILE A 224 -12.41 -11.53 16.64
N GLN A 225 -12.85 -10.28 16.48
CA GLN A 225 -13.95 -9.71 17.25
C GLN A 225 -15.25 -10.49 17.03
N GLU A 226 -15.61 -10.78 15.78
CA GLU A 226 -16.82 -11.55 15.44
C GLU A 226 -16.79 -12.97 16.02
N LYS A 227 -15.67 -13.69 15.86
CA LYS A 227 -15.50 -15.03 16.43
C LYS A 227 -15.57 -15.01 17.95
N ALA A 228 -14.93 -14.04 18.61
CA ALA A 228 -15.00 -13.88 20.06
C ALA A 228 -16.45 -13.58 20.49
N GLN A 229 -17.16 -12.71 19.78
CA GLN A 229 -18.57 -12.43 20.01
C GLN A 229 -19.42 -13.71 19.88
N ASN A 230 -19.25 -14.48 18.81
CA ASN A 230 -20.00 -15.72 18.58
C ASN A 230 -19.78 -16.75 19.70
N VAL A 231 -18.55 -16.85 20.25
CA VAL A 231 -18.31 -17.71 21.41
C VAL A 231 -19.02 -17.17 22.65
N VAL A 232 -18.99 -15.86 22.89
CA VAL A 232 -19.68 -15.26 24.06
C VAL A 232 -21.20 -15.42 23.96
N LEU A 233 -21.78 -15.27 22.76
CA LEU A 233 -23.22 -15.43 22.51
C LEU A 233 -23.74 -16.83 22.86
N GLN A 234 -22.91 -17.89 22.74
CA GLN A 234 -23.31 -19.26 23.12
C GLN A 234 -23.65 -19.41 24.61
N TYR A 235 -23.25 -18.45 25.45
CA TYR A 235 -23.49 -18.44 26.89
C TYR A 235 -24.45 -17.33 27.31
N LEU A 236 -25.17 -16.75 26.35
CA LEU A 236 -26.20 -15.75 26.58
C LEU A 236 -27.51 -16.28 25.99
N ASP A 237 -28.61 -16.09 26.70
CA ASP A 237 -29.95 -16.31 26.14
C ASP A 237 -30.24 -15.19 25.13
N THR A 238 -30.28 -15.54 23.85
CA THR A 238 -30.45 -14.58 22.74
C THR A 238 -31.86 -14.00 22.64
N THR A 239 -32.84 -14.57 23.35
CA THR A 239 -34.22 -14.05 23.40
C THR A 239 -34.37 -12.86 24.35
N LEU A 240 -33.34 -12.58 25.15
CA LEU A 240 -33.33 -11.52 26.15
C LEU A 240 -32.47 -10.34 25.72
N THR A 241 -32.66 -9.20 26.39
CA THR A 241 -31.77 -8.04 26.25
C THR A 241 -30.79 -7.97 27.42
N TYR A 242 -29.65 -7.32 27.19
CA TYR A 242 -28.58 -7.24 28.17
C TYR A 242 -28.10 -5.82 28.38
N LYS A 243 -27.81 -5.50 29.64
CA LYS A 243 -26.97 -4.37 29.98
C LYS A 243 -25.51 -4.74 29.76
N LEU A 244 -24.87 -4.09 28.78
CA LEU A 244 -23.47 -4.29 28.44
C LEU A 244 -22.59 -3.25 29.16
N LYS A 245 -21.57 -3.74 29.87
CA LYS A 245 -20.56 -2.90 30.51
C LYS A 245 -19.15 -3.31 30.09
N THR A 246 -18.23 -2.35 30.08
CA THR A 246 -16.79 -2.62 30.04
C THR A 246 -16.07 -1.91 31.19
N GLY A 247 -15.44 -2.69 32.07
CA GLY A 247 -14.92 -2.16 33.33
C GLY A 247 -15.99 -1.40 34.12
N LEU A 248 -15.72 -0.13 34.42
CA LEU A 248 -16.64 0.78 35.12
C LEU A 248 -17.67 1.44 34.21
N PHE A 249 -17.51 1.35 32.89
CA PHE A 249 -18.34 2.05 31.92
C PHE A 249 -19.50 1.17 31.45
N LYS A 250 -20.69 1.78 31.37
CA LYS A 250 -21.83 1.17 30.69
C LYS A 250 -21.75 1.54 29.21
N ILE A 251 -21.89 0.54 28.34
CA ILE A 251 -21.93 0.72 26.89
C ILE A 251 -23.37 0.84 26.43
N GLU A 252 -24.22 -0.09 26.86
CA GLU A 252 -25.64 -0.16 26.46
C GLU A 252 -26.49 -0.66 27.65
N ASP A 253 -27.71 -0.13 27.81
CA ASP A 253 -28.66 -0.61 28.83
C ASP A 253 -29.51 -1.78 28.33
N SER A 254 -29.83 -1.82 27.03
CA SER A 254 -30.71 -2.84 26.44
C SER A 254 -30.18 -3.31 25.08
N LEU A 255 -29.09 -4.06 25.10
CA LEU A 255 -28.53 -4.72 23.92
C LEU A 255 -29.40 -5.94 23.58
N SER A 256 -30.08 -5.91 22.44
CA SER A 256 -30.72 -7.10 21.88
C SER A 256 -29.64 -8.01 21.29
N LEU A 257 -29.76 -9.32 21.55
CA LEU A 257 -28.93 -10.35 20.94
C LEU A 257 -29.69 -11.15 19.88
N ALA A 258 -30.98 -10.84 19.66
CA ALA A 258 -31.76 -11.41 18.58
C ALA A 258 -31.12 -10.98 17.26
N SER A 259 -30.50 -11.93 16.58
CA SER A 259 -29.99 -11.76 15.23
C SER A 259 -31.17 -11.79 14.27
N ASP A 260 -31.35 -10.73 13.49
CA ASP A 260 -31.86 -10.91 12.12
C ASP A 260 -30.79 -11.76 11.41
N GLU A 261 -30.91 -13.09 11.49
CA GLU A 261 -30.05 -14.05 10.80
C GLU A 261 -30.31 -13.95 9.29
N ASP A 262 -29.81 -12.90 8.66
CA ASP A 262 -29.18 -13.11 7.38
C ASP A 262 -27.78 -13.62 7.71
N SER A 263 -27.56 -14.93 7.57
CA SER A 263 -26.23 -15.48 7.39
C SER A 263 -25.58 -14.71 6.24
N LYS A 264 -24.84 -13.65 6.55
CA LYS A 264 -24.13 -12.87 5.55
C LYS A 264 -23.04 -13.79 5.03
N GLU A 265 -23.33 -14.49 3.94
CA GLU A 265 -22.30 -15.09 3.11
C GLU A 265 -21.19 -14.06 2.92
N GLU A 266 -19.94 -14.50 2.99
CA GLU A 266 -18.78 -13.65 2.78
C GLU A 266 -18.93 -12.95 1.43
N LYS A 267 -19.37 -11.69 1.44
CA LYS A 267 -19.52 -10.90 0.23
C LYS A 267 -18.13 -10.54 -0.23
N LEU A 268 -17.70 -11.12 -1.35
CA LEU A 268 -16.41 -10.86 -1.97
C LEU A 268 -16.44 -9.48 -2.66
N GLU A 269 -16.69 -8.43 -1.88
CA GLU A 269 -16.90 -7.07 -2.34
C GLU A 269 -16.08 -6.08 -1.50
N PHE A 270 -15.52 -5.07 -2.16
CA PHE A 270 -14.93 -3.91 -1.51
C PHE A 270 -15.84 -2.70 -1.64
N GLU A 271 -15.89 -1.86 -0.59
CA GLU A 271 -16.46 -0.52 -0.72
C GLU A 271 -15.52 0.37 -1.53
N ILE A 272 -16.02 0.93 -2.63
CA ILE A 272 -15.25 1.85 -3.49
C ILE A 272 -14.77 3.07 -2.70
N LYS A 273 -15.54 3.48 -1.68
CA LYS A 273 -15.19 4.57 -0.79
C LYS A 273 -13.86 4.32 -0.07
N ASP A 274 -13.62 3.09 0.41
CA ASP A 274 -12.41 2.74 1.15
C ASP A 274 -11.20 2.68 0.22
N LEU A 275 -11.32 1.96 -0.91
CA LEU A 275 -10.28 1.93 -1.95
C LEU A 275 -9.90 3.33 -2.44
N LYS A 276 -10.90 4.23 -2.60
CA LYS A 276 -10.67 5.63 -2.95
C LYS A 276 -9.95 6.38 -1.84
N ASN A 277 -10.31 6.17 -0.58
CA ASN A 277 -9.67 6.82 0.55
C ASN A 277 -8.20 6.43 0.67
N ASP A 278 -7.86 5.16 0.45
CA ASP A 278 -6.47 4.67 0.49
C ASP A 278 -5.64 5.28 -0.63
N ALA A 279 -6.14 5.26 -1.87
CA ALA A 279 -5.45 5.89 -2.99
C ALA A 279 -5.28 7.41 -2.78
N LEU A 280 -6.32 8.10 -2.30
CA LEU A 280 -6.27 9.54 -2.05
C LEU A 280 -5.35 9.91 -0.89
N ARG A 281 -5.27 9.09 0.17
CA ARG A 281 -4.39 9.33 1.32
C ARG A 281 -2.94 9.41 0.88
N LEU A 282 -2.49 8.46 0.07
CA LEU A 282 -1.15 8.46 -0.52
C LEU A 282 -0.94 9.63 -1.48
N LEU A 283 -1.89 9.87 -2.39
CA LEU A 283 -1.78 10.96 -3.36
C LEU A 283 -1.77 12.35 -2.69
N LYS A 284 -2.52 12.55 -1.60
CA LYS A 284 -2.51 13.82 -0.84
C LYS A 284 -1.13 14.14 -0.28
N ASN A 285 -0.27 13.15 -0.02
CA ASN A 285 1.09 13.36 0.46
C ASN A 285 2.04 13.96 -0.58
N THR A 286 1.70 13.92 -1.86
CA THR A 286 2.51 14.47 -2.96
C THR A 286 2.13 15.89 -3.36
N ARG A 287 0.97 16.39 -2.89
CA ARG A 287 0.41 17.68 -3.31
C ARG A 287 1.16 18.86 -2.70
N ALA A 288 1.03 20.04 -3.33
CA ALA A 288 1.64 21.28 -2.85
C ALA A 288 0.97 21.91 -1.60
N ASN A 289 -0.05 21.27 -1.03
CA ASN A 289 -0.82 21.79 0.11
C ASN A 289 -0.04 21.72 1.44
N PRO A 290 -0.33 22.58 2.44
CA PRO A 290 0.41 22.64 3.71
C PRO A 290 0.39 21.36 4.56
N GLN A 291 -0.61 20.49 4.36
CA GLN A 291 -0.77 19.27 5.15
C GLN A 291 -0.08 18.05 4.53
N SER A 292 0.35 18.14 3.28
CA SER A 292 1.03 17.06 2.58
C SER A 292 2.39 16.77 3.21
N LEU A 293 2.83 15.51 3.13
CA LEU A 293 4.16 15.13 3.53
C LEU A 293 5.23 15.93 2.78
N LEU A 294 5.11 16.04 1.45
CA LEU A 294 6.06 16.77 0.61
C LEU A 294 6.24 18.21 1.11
N ARG A 295 5.15 18.93 1.37
CA ARG A 295 5.24 20.32 1.86
C ARG A 295 5.79 20.39 3.28
N LYS A 296 5.46 19.43 4.13
CA LYS A 296 5.99 19.34 5.50
C LYS A 296 7.51 19.17 5.50
N ILE A 297 8.05 18.24 4.71
CA ILE A 297 9.50 17.97 4.66
C ILE A 297 10.31 19.07 3.97
N LEU A 298 9.66 19.91 3.15
CA LEU A 298 10.23 21.09 2.51
C LEU A 298 10.18 22.36 3.39
N ASN A 299 9.64 22.30 4.62
CA ASN A 299 9.55 23.47 5.49
C ASN A 299 10.90 23.76 6.20
N PRO A 300 11.61 24.87 5.87
CA PRO A 300 12.91 25.21 6.46
C PRO A 300 12.87 25.60 7.95
N GLU A 301 11.69 25.93 8.51
CA GLU A 301 11.56 26.15 9.95
C GLU A 301 11.59 24.84 10.74
N SER A 302 11.20 23.75 10.10
CA SER A 302 11.02 22.42 10.71
C SER A 302 12.18 21.47 10.43
N TYR A 303 12.89 21.68 9.32
CA TYR A 303 13.96 20.82 8.83
C TYR A 303 15.24 21.60 8.52
N SER A 304 16.38 20.94 8.63
CA SER A 304 17.67 21.42 8.14
C SER A 304 18.10 20.58 6.94
N TYR A 305 18.76 21.21 5.97
CA TYR A 305 19.16 20.58 4.72
C TYR A 305 20.68 20.57 4.54
N SER A 306 21.18 19.58 3.79
CA SER A 306 22.58 19.50 3.40
C SER A 306 22.69 18.90 2.00
N LEU A 307 23.31 19.63 1.08
CA LEU A 307 23.66 19.12 -0.24
C LEU A 307 24.70 17.99 -0.08
N GLN A 308 24.43 16.82 -0.66
CA GLN A 308 25.36 15.69 -0.64
C GLN A 308 26.20 15.63 -1.90
N GLU A 309 25.54 15.71 -3.04
CA GLU A 309 26.14 15.53 -4.36
C GLU A 309 25.29 16.20 -5.44
N VAL A 310 25.93 16.39 -6.59
CA VAL A 310 25.29 16.81 -7.83
C VAL A 310 25.56 15.72 -8.85
N THR A 311 24.49 15.22 -9.45
CA THR A 311 24.50 14.08 -10.38
C THR A 311 23.72 14.45 -11.64
N PHE A 312 23.76 13.57 -12.63
CA PHE A 312 22.93 13.68 -13.83
C PHE A 312 21.95 12.52 -13.91
N TYR A 313 20.71 12.81 -14.27
CA TYR A 313 19.66 11.84 -14.54
C TYR A 313 19.04 12.18 -15.90
N ASN A 314 19.20 11.30 -16.89
CA ASN A 314 18.76 11.54 -18.27
C ASN A 314 19.29 12.87 -18.85
N GLY A 315 20.56 13.19 -18.60
CA GLY A 315 21.21 14.43 -19.05
C GLY A 315 20.79 15.68 -18.27
N ILE A 316 19.89 15.56 -17.30
CA ILE A 316 19.42 16.66 -16.46
C ILE A 316 20.23 16.69 -15.17
N MET A 317 20.72 17.86 -14.78
CA MET A 317 21.42 18.04 -13.52
C MET A 317 20.45 17.90 -12.33
N VAL A 318 20.83 17.11 -11.34
CA VAL A 318 20.04 16.78 -10.16
C VAL A 318 20.83 16.98 -8.88
N TYR A 319 20.28 17.79 -7.98
CA TYR A 319 20.77 17.95 -6.61
C TYR A 319 20.26 16.82 -5.71
N THR A 320 21.17 16.14 -5.01
CA THR A 320 20.83 15.21 -3.94
C THR A 320 20.95 15.92 -2.59
N VAL A 321 19.82 16.19 -1.96
CA VAL A 321 19.73 16.96 -0.71
C VAL A 321 19.23 16.09 0.43
N ARG A 322 20.02 15.93 1.49
CA ARG A 322 19.55 15.30 2.74
C ARG A 322 18.79 16.29 3.60
N PHE A 323 17.73 15.84 4.24
CA PHE A 323 16.99 16.60 5.24
C PHE A 323 16.87 15.84 6.56
N LYS A 324 16.86 16.58 7.67
CA LYS A 324 16.66 16.03 9.02
C LYS A 324 15.88 17.00 9.91
N PRO A 325 15.18 16.51 10.95
CA PRO A 325 14.38 17.37 11.83
C PRO A 325 15.24 18.42 12.53
N LYS A 326 14.83 19.69 12.45
CA LYS A 326 15.35 20.81 13.25
C LYS A 326 14.52 21.04 14.51
N ARG A 327 13.25 20.61 14.50
CA ARG A 327 12.27 20.81 15.60
C ARG A 327 11.70 19.50 16.10
N ALA A 328 11.19 19.49 17.34
CA ALA A 328 10.59 18.29 17.95
C ALA A 328 9.39 17.73 17.16
N LYS A 329 8.57 18.62 16.57
CA LYS A 329 7.39 18.28 15.76
C LYS A 329 7.73 17.59 14.43
N ALA A 330 8.91 17.86 13.86
CA ALA A 330 9.38 17.21 12.64
C ALA A 330 9.80 15.76 12.96
N LYS A 331 9.34 14.82 12.14
CA LYS A 331 9.44 13.38 12.39
C LYS A 331 10.38 12.66 11.43
N TYR A 332 10.51 13.14 10.20
CA TYR A 332 11.16 12.40 9.13
C TYR A 332 12.62 12.82 8.93
N ALA A 333 13.44 11.95 8.39
CA ALA A 333 14.71 12.28 7.77
C ALA A 333 14.79 11.53 6.45
N GLY A 334 15.61 12.01 5.52
CA GLY A 334 15.69 11.38 4.21
C GLY A 334 16.42 12.20 3.17
N THR A 335 16.11 11.92 1.91
CA THR A 335 16.80 12.49 0.74
C THR A 335 15.78 12.99 -0.27
N LEU A 336 16.06 14.15 -0.84
CA LEU A 336 15.36 14.75 -1.97
C LEU A 336 16.28 14.76 -3.17
N HIS A 337 15.77 14.35 -4.33
CA HIS A 337 16.41 14.54 -5.63
C HIS A 337 15.68 15.67 -6.35
N ILE A 338 16.38 16.75 -6.67
CA ILE A 338 15.79 17.99 -7.19
C ILE A 338 16.43 18.34 -8.53
N GLU A 339 15.62 18.49 -9.59
CA GLU A 339 16.06 18.98 -10.89
C GLU A 339 16.51 20.43 -10.80
N ASP A 340 17.65 20.76 -11.42
CA ASP A 340 18.23 22.10 -11.31
C ASP A 340 17.43 23.21 -11.98
N ASP A 341 16.97 22.98 -13.22
CA ASP A 341 16.33 24.02 -14.03
C ASP A 341 14.98 24.45 -13.44
N SER A 342 14.11 23.48 -13.16
CA SER A 342 12.75 23.75 -12.65
C SER A 342 12.66 23.83 -11.13
N TYR A 343 13.66 23.31 -10.40
CA TYR A 343 13.58 23.03 -8.96
C TYR A 343 12.42 22.07 -8.60
N GLY A 344 12.09 21.15 -9.50
CA GLY A 344 11.15 20.07 -9.26
C GLY A 344 11.78 18.94 -8.45
N VAL A 345 11.12 18.48 -7.40
CA VAL A 345 11.46 17.23 -6.70
C VAL A 345 11.11 16.05 -7.61
N LEU A 346 12.14 15.30 -8.01
CA LEU A 346 12.04 14.06 -8.80
C LEU A 346 11.77 12.85 -7.90
N LYS A 347 12.38 12.82 -6.72
CA LYS A 347 12.21 11.74 -5.74
C LYS A 347 12.37 12.25 -4.32
N ALA A 348 11.57 11.69 -3.41
CA ALA A 348 11.69 11.89 -1.98
C ALA A 348 11.66 10.54 -1.26
N ASP A 349 12.78 10.15 -0.66
CA ASP A 349 12.86 9.02 0.26
C ASP A 349 12.81 9.56 1.69
N TYR A 350 12.01 8.95 2.56
CA TYR A 350 11.83 9.41 3.93
C TYR A 350 11.61 8.25 4.90
N THR A 351 12.03 8.45 6.14
CA THR A 351 11.80 7.53 7.25
C THR A 351 11.74 8.30 8.57
N PHE A 352 11.07 7.78 9.59
CA PHE A 352 11.16 8.37 10.92
C PHE A 352 12.63 8.49 11.35
N SER A 353 13.01 9.70 11.75
CA SER A 353 14.35 9.96 12.27
C SER A 353 14.55 9.23 13.60
N LYS A 354 15.80 8.95 13.98
CA LYS A 354 16.14 8.21 15.21
C LYS A 354 15.40 8.79 16.43
N GLY A 355 14.70 7.91 17.15
CA GLY A 355 13.90 8.28 18.34
C GLY A 355 12.58 9.02 18.03
N LYS A 356 12.26 9.28 16.76
CA LYS A 356 10.95 9.77 16.34
C LYS A 356 10.00 8.60 16.14
N ARG A 357 8.72 8.92 16.24
CA ARG A 357 7.59 8.02 16.12
C ARG A 357 6.37 8.86 15.75
N GLY A 358 5.36 8.19 15.22
CA GLY A 358 4.12 8.81 14.81
C GLY A 358 3.16 8.98 15.98
N SER A 359 1.88 8.73 15.71
CA SER A 359 0.80 8.86 16.67
C SER A 359 0.99 7.93 17.88
N LYS A 360 0.61 8.43 19.07
CA LYS A 360 0.70 7.67 20.33
C LYS A 360 -0.50 7.92 21.22
N LEU A 361 -1.08 6.84 21.70
CA LEU A 361 -2.03 6.82 22.81
C LEU A 361 -1.51 5.84 23.87
N ASN A 362 -1.44 6.25 25.13
CA ASN A 362 -1.13 5.33 26.22
C ASN A 362 -2.09 5.53 27.37
N LEU A 363 -3.20 4.79 27.32
CA LEU A 363 -4.18 4.69 28.39
C LEU A 363 -4.22 3.25 28.90
N ARG A 364 -3.09 2.53 28.87
CA ARG A 364 -3.00 1.11 29.26
C ARG A 364 -3.51 0.86 30.68
N LEU A 365 -3.23 1.77 31.61
CA LEU A 365 -3.65 1.61 33.02
C LEU A 365 -5.09 2.04 33.29
N ILE A 366 -5.61 3.02 32.55
CA ILE A 366 -6.93 3.64 32.83
C ILE A 366 -8.01 2.97 31.98
N LEU A 367 -7.69 2.73 30.70
CA LEU A 367 -8.59 2.25 29.68
C LEU A 367 -8.05 0.97 29.01
N GLY A 368 -7.00 0.32 29.49
CA GLY A 368 -6.51 -0.90 28.85
C GLY A 368 -6.11 -0.74 27.37
N VAL A 369 -5.94 0.48 26.85
CA VAL A 369 -5.65 0.74 25.43
C VAL A 369 -4.32 1.46 25.28
N LYS A 370 -3.47 0.97 24.40
CA LYS A 370 -2.22 1.64 24.02
C LYS A 370 -1.95 1.40 22.55
N TYR A 371 -1.53 2.45 21.86
CA TYR A 371 -1.19 2.44 20.46
C TYR A 371 0.05 3.30 20.23
N ILE A 372 1.00 2.80 19.45
CA ILE A 372 2.21 3.52 19.09
C ILE A 372 2.60 3.20 17.65
N GLU A 373 2.56 4.21 16.79
CA GLU A 373 3.11 4.15 15.44
C GLU A 373 4.65 4.26 15.51
N LYS A 374 5.34 3.15 15.26
CA LYS A 374 6.80 2.99 15.37
C LYS A 374 7.53 3.10 14.03
N ILE A 375 6.88 2.72 12.94
CA ILE A 375 7.45 2.76 11.59
C ILE A 375 6.62 3.74 10.76
N GLY A 376 7.33 4.61 10.04
CA GLY A 376 6.76 5.53 9.07
C GLY A 376 7.85 5.85 8.07
N ARG A 377 7.78 5.23 6.88
CA ARG A 377 8.78 5.40 5.83
C ARG A 377 8.14 5.32 4.46
N GLY A 378 8.85 5.75 3.43
CA GLY A 378 8.33 5.65 2.08
C GLY A 378 9.18 6.35 1.04
N THR A 379 8.69 6.27 -0.18
CA THR A 379 9.32 6.80 -1.38
C THR A 379 8.25 7.44 -2.25
N ILE A 380 8.49 8.66 -2.72
CA ILE A 380 7.65 9.32 -3.72
C ILE A 380 8.54 9.56 -4.94
N ILE A 381 8.10 9.14 -6.12
CA ILE A 381 8.78 9.39 -7.40
C ILE A 381 7.84 10.17 -8.30
N PHE A 382 8.37 11.24 -8.90
CA PHE A 382 7.68 12.06 -9.88
C PHE A 382 8.29 11.85 -11.26
N LYS A 383 7.47 12.06 -12.28
CA LYS A 383 7.87 12.09 -13.69
C LYS A 383 7.40 13.40 -14.30
N LYS A 384 8.28 14.09 -15.01
CA LYS A 384 7.92 15.26 -15.83
C LYS A 384 7.15 14.76 -17.05
N ASN A 385 6.02 15.40 -17.36
CA ASN A 385 5.23 15.07 -18.53
C ASN A 385 5.49 16.04 -19.69
N GLU A 386 4.79 15.82 -20.80
CA GLU A 386 4.90 16.61 -22.03
C GLU A 386 4.52 18.09 -21.81
N ASP A 387 3.62 18.37 -20.88
CA ASP A 387 3.19 19.72 -20.47
C ASP A 387 4.17 20.41 -19.50
N ASN A 388 5.37 19.85 -19.28
CA ASN A 388 6.42 20.38 -18.41
C ASN A 388 6.08 20.51 -16.92
N TRP A 389 5.14 19.72 -16.39
CA TRP A 389 4.89 19.61 -14.95
C TRP A 389 5.13 18.18 -14.44
N TYR A 390 5.29 18.04 -13.13
CA TYR A 390 5.66 16.80 -12.46
C TYR A 390 4.42 16.11 -11.89
N GLN A 391 4.18 14.89 -12.36
CA GLN A 391 3.11 14.04 -11.86
C GLN A 391 3.69 12.88 -11.04
N PRO A 392 3.00 12.41 -9.99
CA PRO A 392 3.44 11.23 -9.27
C PRO A 392 3.46 10.04 -10.24
N ARG A 393 4.57 9.30 -10.23
CA ARG A 393 4.76 8.06 -10.99
C ARG A 393 4.61 6.86 -10.07
N TYR A 394 5.21 6.94 -8.88
CA TYR A 394 5.14 5.88 -7.88
C TYR A 394 5.14 6.46 -6.47
N ILE A 395 4.33 5.89 -5.59
CA ILE A 395 4.27 6.23 -4.17
C ILE A 395 4.31 4.94 -3.37
N LYS A 396 5.26 4.82 -2.46
CA LYS A 396 5.29 3.81 -1.41
C LYS A 396 5.15 4.47 -0.06
N HIS A 397 4.32 3.91 0.80
CA HIS A 397 4.28 4.25 2.21
C HIS A 397 4.19 2.98 3.06
N GLU A 398 5.00 2.92 4.10
CA GLU A 398 4.98 1.82 5.04
C GLU A 398 4.82 2.35 6.46
N THR A 399 3.83 1.82 7.14
CA THR A 399 3.53 2.12 8.54
C THR A 399 3.63 0.86 9.38
N GLY A 400 3.98 1.02 10.64
CA GLY A 400 4.07 -0.09 11.58
C GLY A 400 3.72 0.36 12.98
N HIS A 401 2.86 -0.39 13.63
CA HIS A 401 2.18 0.02 14.85
C HIS A 401 2.28 -1.08 15.88
N TYR A 402 2.56 -0.71 17.12
CA TYR A 402 2.28 -1.56 18.27
C TYR A 402 0.89 -1.20 18.79
N PHE A 403 0.10 -2.22 19.14
CA PHE A 403 -1.20 -2.05 19.77
C PHE A 403 -1.33 -2.97 20.98
N TYR A 404 -2.14 -2.52 21.94
CA TYR A 404 -2.52 -3.25 23.14
C TYR A 404 -3.94 -2.85 23.49
N ILE A 405 -4.78 -3.86 23.70
CA ILE A 405 -6.16 -3.74 24.15
C ILE A 405 -6.38 -4.78 25.24
N HIS A 406 -6.86 -4.37 26.40
CA HIS A 406 -7.27 -5.27 27.47
C HIS A 406 -8.57 -4.78 28.06
N ARG A 407 -9.65 -5.54 27.86
CA ARG A 407 -11.00 -5.12 28.23
C ARG A 407 -11.83 -6.28 28.78
N PRO A 408 -12.37 -6.11 30.00
CA PRO A 408 -13.45 -6.96 30.46
C PRO A 408 -14.77 -6.46 29.89
N LEU A 409 -15.59 -7.37 29.36
CA LEU A 409 -16.99 -7.18 29.00
C LEU A 409 -17.87 -7.90 30.01
N LYS A 410 -18.94 -7.24 30.43
CA LYS A 410 -19.91 -7.78 31.37
C LYS A 410 -21.32 -7.61 30.82
N PHE A 411 -21.96 -8.74 30.56
CA PHE A 411 -23.35 -8.83 30.15
C PHE A 411 -24.19 -9.11 31.40
N ILE A 412 -25.23 -8.31 31.63
CA ILE A 412 -26.18 -8.49 32.71
C ILE A 412 -27.56 -8.59 32.08
N GLU A 413 -28.19 -9.74 32.24
CA GLU A 413 -29.51 -10.03 31.71
C GLU A 413 -30.57 -9.03 32.23
N ASN A 414 -31.39 -8.49 31.33
CA ASN A 414 -32.55 -7.65 31.68
C ASN A 414 -33.76 -8.52 32.02
N SER A 415 -33.60 -9.40 32.99
CA SER A 415 -34.65 -10.24 33.54
C SER A 415 -34.66 -10.20 35.08
N PHE A 416 -35.58 -10.93 35.70
CA PHE A 416 -35.59 -11.11 37.15
C PHE A 416 -34.34 -11.85 37.66
N ALA A 417 -33.85 -12.83 36.90
CA ALA A 417 -32.70 -13.65 37.29
C ALA A 417 -31.37 -12.87 37.28
N LYS A 418 -31.26 -11.84 36.42
CA LYS A 418 -30.06 -10.98 36.30
C LYS A 418 -28.78 -11.80 36.16
N ASN A 419 -28.79 -12.87 35.36
CA ASN A 419 -27.60 -13.67 35.14
C ASN A 419 -26.49 -12.81 34.54
N LYS A 420 -25.25 -13.17 34.86
CA LYS A 420 -24.07 -12.38 34.49
C LYS A 420 -23.10 -13.25 33.74
N VAL A 421 -22.63 -12.75 32.61
CA VAL A 421 -21.49 -13.29 31.88
C VAL A 421 -20.39 -12.24 31.87
N LEU A 422 -19.19 -12.63 32.30
CA LEU A 422 -17.99 -11.81 32.26
C LEU A 422 -17.00 -12.46 31.30
N PHE A 423 -16.67 -11.74 30.25
CA PHE A 423 -15.68 -12.11 29.24
C PHE A 423 -14.52 -11.12 29.34
N ASP A 424 -13.29 -11.58 29.27
CA ASP A 424 -12.10 -10.73 29.22
C ASP A 424 -11.32 -11.06 27.96
N PHE A 425 -10.89 -10.01 27.27
CA PHE A 425 -10.02 -10.16 26.11
C PHE A 425 -8.82 -9.25 26.23
N LYS A 426 -7.66 -9.81 25.93
CA LYS A 426 -6.39 -9.11 25.88
C LYS A 426 -5.74 -9.42 24.54
N ILE A 427 -5.38 -8.35 23.84
CA ILE A 427 -4.76 -8.39 22.53
C ILE A 427 -3.55 -7.45 22.57
N GLU A 428 -2.37 -7.97 22.28
CA GLU A 428 -1.11 -7.23 22.18
C GLU A 428 -0.39 -7.72 20.94
N GLY A 429 0.13 -6.80 20.13
CA GLY A 429 0.78 -7.20 18.89
C GLY A 429 1.33 -6.02 18.10
N VAL A 430 1.84 -6.37 16.92
CA VAL A 430 2.34 -5.43 15.94
C VAL A 430 1.63 -5.62 14.59
N ALA A 431 1.21 -4.51 14.01
CA ALA A 431 0.64 -4.45 12.68
C ALA A 431 1.58 -3.67 11.76
N ARG A 432 1.73 -4.09 10.51
CA ARG A 432 2.50 -3.38 9.49
C ARG A 432 1.69 -3.30 8.21
N HIS A 433 1.65 -2.13 7.60
CA HIS A 433 0.96 -1.91 6.32
C HIS A 433 1.94 -1.29 5.35
N LYS A 434 2.07 -1.89 4.16
CA LYS A 434 2.82 -1.37 3.04
C LYS A 434 1.83 -1.07 1.92
N GLU A 435 1.73 0.19 1.52
CA GLU A 435 0.83 0.63 0.47
C GLU A 435 1.64 1.23 -0.68
N GLU A 436 1.28 0.84 -1.89
CA GLU A 436 1.98 1.22 -3.12
C GLU A 436 0.97 1.69 -4.16
N LEU A 437 1.27 2.82 -4.82
CA LEU A 437 0.55 3.33 -5.97
C LEU A 437 1.49 3.49 -7.15
N LEU A 438 1.16 2.86 -8.26
CA LEU A 438 1.77 3.07 -9.56
C LEU A 438 0.81 3.86 -10.44
N PHE A 439 1.25 5.01 -10.96
CA PHE A 439 0.50 5.81 -11.91
C PHE A 439 0.99 5.50 -13.33
N THR A 440 0.16 4.86 -14.14
CA THR A 440 0.53 4.43 -15.50
C THR A 440 0.25 5.52 -16.52
N ASN A 441 -0.82 6.29 -16.31
CA ASN A 441 -1.14 7.45 -17.12
C ASN A 441 -1.83 8.54 -16.28
N THR A 442 -1.66 9.80 -16.70
CA THR A 442 -2.40 10.93 -16.15
C THR A 442 -2.85 11.82 -17.29
N SER A 443 -4.13 12.19 -17.30
CA SER A 443 -4.71 13.09 -18.29
C SER A 443 -5.47 14.22 -17.60
N ASN A 444 -5.67 15.32 -18.32
CA ASN A 444 -6.62 16.34 -17.89
C ASN A 444 -8.05 15.77 -17.94
N ILE A 445 -8.95 16.28 -17.11
CA ILE A 445 -10.38 15.96 -17.13
C ILE A 445 -11.21 17.24 -16.99
N THR A 446 -12.23 17.38 -17.81
CA THR A 446 -13.19 18.49 -17.77
C THR A 446 -14.27 18.27 -16.70
N ALA A 447 -14.96 19.34 -16.30
CA ALA A 447 -16.10 19.24 -15.38
C ALA A 447 -17.23 18.35 -15.92
N SER A 448 -17.49 18.40 -17.23
CA SER A 448 -18.50 17.56 -17.89
C SER A 448 -18.14 16.08 -17.81
N GLU A 449 -16.91 15.73 -18.19
CA GLU A 449 -16.41 14.35 -18.10
C GLU A 449 -16.44 13.84 -16.65
N PHE A 450 -16.01 14.66 -15.68
CA PHE A 450 -16.05 14.30 -14.27
C PHE A 450 -17.47 14.05 -13.77
N ASN A 451 -18.43 14.91 -14.15
CA ASN A 451 -19.83 14.76 -13.75
C ASN A 451 -20.46 13.50 -14.35
N ALA A 452 -20.08 13.13 -15.58
CA ALA A 452 -20.55 11.92 -16.25
C ALA A 452 -20.02 10.61 -15.62
N ILE A 453 -18.96 10.65 -14.80
CA ILE A 453 -18.47 9.45 -14.11
C ILE A 453 -19.52 8.96 -13.10
N LYS A 454 -20.02 7.75 -13.32
CA LYS A 454 -20.83 6.99 -12.37
C LYS A 454 -19.92 6.19 -11.44
N GLU A 455 -19.79 6.64 -10.20
CA GLU A 455 -19.07 5.93 -9.15
C GLU A 455 -19.97 4.85 -8.53
N MET A 456 -19.52 3.59 -8.59
CA MET A 456 -20.21 2.48 -7.94
C MET A 456 -19.98 2.53 -6.42
N LYS A 457 -20.89 1.96 -5.63
CA LYS A 457 -20.69 1.86 -4.16
C LYS A 457 -19.73 0.73 -3.79
N ILE A 458 -19.83 -0.38 -4.52
CA ILE A 458 -19.12 -1.63 -4.27
C ILE A 458 -18.50 -2.14 -5.57
N ILE A 459 -17.48 -2.98 -5.42
CA ILE A 459 -16.88 -3.76 -6.51
C ILE A 459 -16.60 -5.17 -6.02
N ALA A 460 -17.00 -6.18 -6.80
CA ALA A 460 -16.61 -7.55 -6.52
C ALA A 460 -15.11 -7.74 -6.72
N TYR A 461 -14.44 -8.42 -5.79
CA TYR A 461 -13.03 -8.78 -5.93
C TYR A 461 -12.86 -10.27 -6.19
N GLN A 462 -11.77 -10.63 -6.86
CA GLN A 462 -11.40 -12.02 -7.08
C GLN A 462 -10.53 -12.50 -5.90
N LYS A 463 -11.10 -13.35 -5.04
CA LYS A 463 -10.34 -14.04 -3.99
C LYS A 463 -9.41 -15.08 -4.63
N GLN A 464 -8.14 -15.03 -4.28
CA GLN A 464 -7.08 -15.86 -4.84
C GLN A 464 -6.35 -16.63 -3.75
N ARG A 465 -6.03 -17.89 -4.04
CA ARG A 465 -5.16 -18.70 -3.17
C ARG A 465 -3.68 -18.31 -3.31
N LYS A 466 -3.27 -17.99 -4.53
CA LYS A 466 -1.90 -17.63 -4.93
C LYS A 466 -1.96 -16.50 -5.94
N TYR A 467 -0.86 -15.78 -6.06
CA TYR A 467 -0.70 -14.80 -7.12
C TYR A 467 -0.80 -15.46 -8.50
N ASP A 468 -1.65 -14.91 -9.36
CA ASP A 468 -1.78 -15.29 -10.77
C ASP A 468 -1.66 -14.04 -11.65
N ALA A 469 -0.53 -13.93 -12.36
CA ALA A 469 -0.24 -12.81 -13.26
C ALA A 469 -1.27 -12.69 -14.38
N LYS A 470 -1.93 -13.78 -14.79
CA LYS A 470 -2.93 -13.77 -15.88
C LYS A 470 -4.14 -12.90 -15.55
N VAL A 471 -4.40 -12.64 -14.26
CA VAL A 471 -5.47 -11.75 -13.84
C VAL A 471 -5.25 -10.32 -14.33
N TRP A 472 -4.01 -9.90 -14.52
CA TRP A 472 -3.66 -8.55 -15.00
C TRP A 472 -3.39 -8.48 -16.50
N GLY A 473 -3.26 -9.61 -17.21
CA GLY A 473 -3.02 -9.62 -18.65
C GLY A 473 -1.80 -8.78 -19.05
N SER A 474 -1.98 -7.90 -20.04
CA SER A 474 -0.95 -6.95 -20.51
C SER A 474 -1.01 -5.58 -19.81
N ASP A 475 -1.80 -5.43 -18.75
CA ASP A 475 -1.85 -4.18 -18.01
C ASP A 475 -0.52 -3.89 -17.33
N GLU A 476 -0.12 -2.61 -17.36
CA GLU A 476 1.02 -2.15 -16.59
C GLU A 476 0.68 -2.14 -15.09
N THR A 477 1.31 -3.04 -14.33
CA THR A 477 1.07 -3.23 -12.89
C THR A 477 2.39 -3.30 -12.11
N LEU A 478 2.30 -3.28 -10.77
CA LEU A 478 3.47 -3.51 -9.93
C LEU A 478 3.89 -4.99 -10.02
N VAL A 479 5.15 -5.21 -10.40
CA VAL A 479 5.76 -6.54 -10.41
C VAL A 479 5.67 -7.15 -9.00
N PRO A 480 5.12 -8.35 -8.84
CA PRO A 480 4.97 -8.98 -7.53
C PRO A 480 6.35 -9.24 -6.90
N THR A 481 6.45 -9.07 -5.59
CA THR A 481 7.64 -9.47 -4.82
C THR A 481 7.75 -11.00 -4.77
N GLU A 482 8.92 -11.54 -4.44
CA GLU A 482 9.09 -12.97 -4.20
C GLU A 482 8.18 -13.47 -3.08
N GLU A 483 7.94 -12.65 -2.05
CA GLU A 483 6.94 -12.92 -1.01
C GLU A 483 5.55 -13.18 -1.62
N LEU A 484 5.04 -12.26 -2.44
CA LEU A 484 3.72 -12.41 -3.08
C LEU A 484 3.67 -13.57 -4.08
N LYS A 485 4.75 -13.81 -4.84
CA LYS A 485 4.82 -14.92 -5.80
C LYS A 485 4.78 -16.29 -5.12
N THR A 486 5.48 -16.43 -4.01
CA THR A 486 5.62 -17.71 -3.29
C THR A 486 4.49 -17.95 -2.29
N PHE A 487 3.72 -16.91 -1.96
CA PHE A 487 2.63 -16.99 -1.01
C PHE A 487 1.55 -18.01 -1.42
N ASP A 488 1.15 -18.84 -0.46
CA ASP A 488 0.08 -19.83 -0.61
C ASP A 488 -0.86 -19.73 0.59
N ALA A 489 -2.07 -19.21 0.36
CA ALA A 489 -3.06 -18.97 1.40
C ALA A 489 -3.48 -20.22 2.22
N THR A 490 -3.19 -21.44 1.73
CA THR A 490 -3.50 -22.67 2.48
C THR A 490 -2.30 -23.26 3.23
N LYS A 491 -1.09 -22.77 2.98
CA LYS A 491 0.15 -23.29 3.59
C LYS A 491 0.78 -22.30 4.57
N ASN A 492 0.79 -21.03 4.16
CA ASN A 492 1.16 -19.90 4.98
C ASN A 492 -0.04 -19.53 5.83
#